data_AF-A0A535B195-F1
#
_entry.id   AF-A0A535B195-F1
#
_cell.length_a   1.000
_cell.length_b   1.000
_cell.length_c   1.000
_cell.angle_alpha   90.00
_cell.angle_beta   90.00
_cell.angle_gamma   90.00
#
_symmetry.space_group_name_H-M   'P 1'
#
loop_
_entity.id
_entity.type
_entity.pdbx_description
1 polymer ?
#
loop_
_entity_poly.entity_id
_entity_poly.type
_entity_poly.pdbx_seq_one_letter_code
_entity_poly.pdbx_strand_id
1 'polypeptide(L)'
;MKCRLTRFIYCSFLISVAFSSSGVLLPPDSWGHKVGEPELEGLPIWRQCCGNGDCVPQPVKIIAKSDTGKKIVVNIEGIEAAVEKDKFTPVPSDRTWVCYQNPNGRISNENIRCILYPQKSGTT
;
A
#
# COMPACT_ATOMS: atom_id res chain seq x y z
N MET A 1 82.06 -22.52 -24.73
CA MET A 1 80.70 -23.00 -24.43
C MET A 1 79.84 -21.81 -24.02
N LYS A 2 78.92 -21.39 -24.89
CA LYS A 2 77.97 -20.29 -24.67
C LYS A 2 76.58 -20.87 -24.82
N CYS A 3 75.95 -21.25 -23.72
CA CYS A 3 74.52 -21.61 -23.74
C CYS A 3 73.72 -20.33 -23.56
N ARG A 4 73.25 -19.78 -24.68
CA ARG A 4 72.07 -18.92 -24.74
C ARG A 4 70.87 -19.79 -24.38
N LEU A 5 70.16 -19.48 -23.31
CA LEU A 5 68.81 -20.01 -23.09
C LEU A 5 67.83 -18.86 -22.90
N THR A 6 67.27 -18.47 -24.04
CA THR A 6 66.14 -17.58 -24.19
C THR A 6 64.87 -18.40 -23.96
N ARG A 7 64.08 -18.08 -22.94
CA ARG A 7 62.61 -18.20 -23.00
C ARG A 7 61.99 -17.45 -21.83
N PHE A 8 61.56 -16.23 -22.11
CA PHE A 8 60.65 -15.48 -21.26
C PHE A 8 59.37 -16.30 -21.09
N ILE A 9 59.08 -16.68 -19.86
CA ILE A 9 57.83 -17.32 -19.47
C ILE A 9 56.74 -16.27 -19.65
N TYR A 10 55.83 -16.54 -20.58
CA TYR A 10 54.64 -15.74 -20.83
C TYR A 10 53.69 -15.94 -19.64
N CYS A 11 53.86 -15.16 -18.58
CA CYS A 11 52.85 -15.05 -17.53
C CYS A 11 51.73 -14.14 -18.04
N SER A 12 50.77 -14.73 -18.72
CA SER A 12 49.47 -14.10 -18.98
C SER A 12 48.79 -13.85 -17.63
N PHE A 13 49.02 -12.69 -17.03
CA PHE A 13 48.20 -12.21 -15.92
C PHE A 13 46.82 -11.86 -16.48
N LEU A 14 45.91 -12.83 -16.45
CA LEU A 14 44.49 -12.58 -16.63
C LEU A 14 43.99 -11.85 -15.39
N ILE A 15 43.96 -10.52 -15.44
CA ILE A 15 43.29 -9.70 -14.44
C ILE A 15 41.79 -9.93 -14.64
N SER A 16 41.23 -10.89 -13.89
CA SER A 16 39.79 -11.06 -13.79
C SER A 16 39.25 -9.93 -12.92
N VAL A 17 38.79 -8.86 -13.56
CA VAL A 17 38.01 -7.82 -12.88
C VAL A 17 36.64 -8.44 -12.60
N ALA A 18 36.45 -9.00 -11.41
CA ALA A 18 35.13 -9.32 -10.93
C ALA A 18 34.41 -7.98 -10.70
N PHE A 19 33.60 -7.56 -11.68
CA PHE A 19 32.54 -6.60 -11.41
C PHE A 19 31.59 -7.30 -10.43
N SER A 20 31.79 -7.04 -9.14
CA SER A 20 30.70 -7.18 -8.17
C SER A 20 29.66 -6.14 -8.56
N SER A 21 28.81 -6.48 -9.53
CA SER A 21 27.56 -5.78 -9.72
C SER A 21 26.84 -5.91 -8.39
N SER A 22 26.80 -4.81 -7.65
CA SER A 22 25.95 -4.63 -6.49
C SER A 22 24.51 -4.86 -6.93
N GLY A 23 24.11 -6.12 -6.99
CA GLY A 23 22.73 -6.54 -6.96
C GLY A 23 22.26 -6.26 -5.55
N VAL A 24 22.00 -4.99 -5.24
CA VAL A 24 21.08 -4.67 -4.16
C VAL A 24 19.77 -5.28 -4.61
N LEU A 25 19.54 -6.53 -4.17
CA LEU A 25 18.24 -7.16 -4.12
C LEU A 25 17.40 -6.24 -3.22
N LEU A 26 16.84 -5.19 -3.81
CA LEU A 26 15.68 -4.54 -3.23
C LEU A 26 14.68 -5.69 -3.06
N PRO A 27 14.19 -5.94 -1.83
CA PRO A 27 13.06 -6.84 -1.69
C PRO A 27 12.00 -6.33 -2.68
N PRO A 28 11.30 -7.22 -3.42
CA PRO A 28 10.13 -6.76 -4.14
C PRO A 28 9.28 -6.05 -3.09
N ASP A 29 9.00 -4.77 -3.32
CA ASP A 29 8.00 -4.05 -2.56
C ASP A 29 6.73 -4.90 -2.69
N SER A 30 6.52 -5.75 -1.69
CA SER A 30 5.29 -6.50 -1.51
C SER A 30 4.27 -5.45 -1.09
N TRP A 31 3.80 -4.68 -2.07
CA TRP A 31 2.61 -3.85 -2.01
C TRP A 31 1.37 -4.74 -1.95
N GLY A 32 1.37 -5.61 -0.96
CA GLY A 32 0.44 -6.70 -0.78
C GLY A 32 0.63 -7.22 0.63
N HIS A 33 -0.33 -6.85 1.48
CA HIS A 33 -0.75 -7.61 2.66
C HIS A 33 0.02 -7.45 3.97
N LYS A 34 -0.18 -6.28 4.61
CA LYS A 34 -0.70 -6.27 6.00
C LYS A 34 -2.19 -5.92 5.98
N VAL A 35 -2.95 -6.68 5.19
CA VAL A 35 -4.42 -6.62 5.20
C VAL A 35 -4.86 -7.58 6.28
N GLY A 36 -5.59 -7.07 7.26
CA GLY A 36 -6.16 -7.90 8.31
C GLY A 36 -5.90 -7.29 9.66
N GLU A 37 -6.82 -6.42 10.07
CA GLU A 37 -7.16 -6.35 11.48
C GLU A 37 -8.04 -7.58 11.73
N PRO A 38 -7.54 -8.65 12.38
CA PRO A 38 -8.22 -9.94 12.40
C PRO A 38 -9.62 -9.87 13.00
N GLU A 39 -9.83 -8.92 13.92
CA GLU A 39 -11.12 -8.65 14.54
C GLU A 39 -12.14 -8.10 13.52
N LEU A 40 -11.70 -7.30 12.54
CA LEU A 40 -12.57 -6.81 11.47
C LEU A 40 -12.90 -7.90 10.47
N GLU A 41 -11.96 -8.80 10.16
CA GLU A 41 -12.18 -9.89 9.20
C GLU A 41 -13.31 -10.85 9.60
N GLY A 42 -13.57 -10.96 10.90
CA GLY A 42 -14.69 -11.71 11.45
C GLY A 42 -16.06 -11.05 11.25
N LEU A 43 -16.12 -9.76 10.90
CA LEU A 43 -17.36 -9.02 10.77
C LEU A 43 -18.00 -9.22 9.38
N PRO A 44 -19.33 -9.32 9.28
CA PRO A 44 -20.03 -9.42 7.99
C PRO A 44 -19.72 -8.26 7.04
N ILE A 45 -19.54 -7.05 7.60
CA ILE A 45 -19.23 -5.85 6.83
C ILE A 45 -17.88 -5.96 6.11
N TRP A 46 -16.91 -6.67 6.70
CA TRP A 46 -15.60 -6.85 6.08
C TRP A 46 -15.68 -7.66 4.80
N ARG A 47 -16.46 -8.75 4.77
CA ARG A 47 -16.65 -9.51 3.51
C ARG A 47 -17.34 -8.68 2.44
N GLN A 48 -18.28 -7.82 2.83
CA GLN A 48 -19.02 -6.96 1.89
C GLN A 48 -18.15 -5.84 1.32
N CYS A 49 -17.32 -5.21 2.16
CA CYS A 49 -16.52 -4.04 1.80
C CYS A 49 -15.10 -4.38 1.33
N CYS A 50 -14.49 -5.39 1.97
CA CYS A 50 -13.08 -5.77 1.90
C CYS A 50 -12.85 -7.20 1.42
N GLY A 51 -13.87 -7.92 0.95
CA GLY A 51 -13.79 -9.34 0.62
C GLY A 51 -12.75 -9.70 -0.45
N ASN A 52 -12.27 -8.71 -1.22
CA ASN A 52 -11.21 -8.87 -2.22
C ASN A 52 -9.80 -8.56 -1.67
N GLY A 53 -9.67 -8.27 -0.37
CA GLY A 53 -8.39 -7.90 0.25
C GLY A 53 -7.85 -6.55 -0.18
N ASP A 54 -8.71 -5.63 -0.64
CA ASP A 54 -8.36 -4.31 -1.16
C ASP A 54 -8.54 -3.19 -0.13
N CYS A 55 -8.80 -3.54 1.12
CA CYS A 55 -8.93 -2.58 2.21
C CYS A 55 -7.58 -2.15 2.73
N VAL A 56 -7.34 -0.84 2.68
CA VAL A 56 -6.10 -0.24 3.13
C VAL A 56 -6.40 0.68 4.30
N PRO A 57 -5.66 0.59 5.42
CA PRO A 57 -5.79 1.56 6.49
C PRO A 57 -5.23 2.89 5.98
N GLN A 58 -6.07 3.92 5.95
CA GLN A 58 -5.70 5.23 5.41
C GLN A 58 -6.05 6.36 6.37
N PRO A 59 -5.23 7.42 6.43
CA PRO A 59 -5.56 8.61 7.17
C PRO A 59 -6.67 9.37 6.43
N VAL A 60 -7.89 9.30 6.97
CA VAL A 60 -9.04 10.05 6.44
C VAL A 60 -9.34 11.24 7.34
N LYS A 61 -9.33 12.45 6.78
CA LYS A 61 -9.76 13.66 7.49
C LYS A 61 -11.13 14.08 6.97
N ILE A 62 -12.09 14.24 7.87
CA ILE A 62 -13.39 14.83 7.52
C ILE A 62 -13.22 16.35 7.45
N ILE A 63 -13.42 16.93 6.26
CA ILE A 63 -13.26 18.37 6.03
C ILE A 63 -14.58 19.09 6.31
N ALA A 64 -15.66 18.61 5.71
CA ALA A 64 -16.98 19.24 5.81
C ALA A 64 -18.10 18.24 5.58
N LYS A 65 -19.28 18.51 6.14
CA LYS A 65 -20.52 17.85 5.72
C LYS A 65 -21.10 18.67 4.58
N SER A 66 -21.57 18.03 3.51
CA SER A 66 -22.28 18.73 2.43
C SER A 66 -23.53 19.41 2.99
N ASP A 67 -23.89 20.57 2.42
CA ASP A 67 -25.09 21.34 2.76
C ASP A 67 -26.39 20.52 2.65
N THR A 68 -26.38 19.50 1.79
CA THR A 68 -27.52 18.58 1.59
C THR A 68 -27.55 17.41 2.58
N GLY A 69 -26.50 17.23 3.39
CA GLY A 69 -26.34 16.12 4.33
C GLY A 69 -26.13 14.73 3.71
N LYS A 70 -26.18 14.61 2.38
CA LYS A 70 -26.06 13.34 1.64
C LYS A 70 -24.62 12.89 1.43
N LYS A 71 -23.69 13.84 1.35
CA LYS A 71 -22.26 13.58 1.14
C LYS A 71 -21.41 14.19 2.26
N ILE A 72 -20.28 13.56 2.52
CA ILE A 72 -19.24 14.00 3.44
C ILE A 72 -17.99 14.26 2.62
N VAL A 73 -17.45 15.48 2.72
CA VAL A 73 -16.18 15.84 2.10
C VAL A 73 -15.07 15.31 3.00
N VAL A 74 -14.27 14.40 2.46
CA VAL A 74 -13.14 13.78 3.12
C VAL A 74 -11.86 14.03 2.34
N ASN A 75 -10.75 14.15 3.05
CA ASN A 75 -9.42 14.10 2.48
C ASN A 75 -8.84 12.71 2.76
N ILE A 76 -8.50 12.00 1.70
CA ILE A 76 -7.88 10.67 1.75
C ILE A 76 -6.52 10.82 1.09
N GLU A 77 -5.44 10.66 1.88
CA GLU A 77 -4.05 10.79 1.40
C GLU A 77 -3.73 12.08 0.62
N GLY A 78 -4.35 13.20 0.99
CA GLY A 78 -4.16 14.49 0.33
C GLY A 78 -5.14 14.78 -0.80
N ILE A 79 -5.98 13.81 -1.20
CA ILE A 79 -7.01 13.99 -2.23
C ILE A 79 -8.36 14.26 -1.57
N GLU A 80 -9.01 15.36 -1.96
CA GLU A 80 -10.36 15.68 -1.49
C GLU A 80 -11.43 14.98 -2.34
N ALA A 81 -12.36 14.31 -1.69
CA ALA A 81 -13.48 13.63 -2.32
C ALA A 81 -14.78 13.84 -1.53
N ALA A 82 -15.89 14.04 -2.24
CA ALA A 82 -17.23 14.12 -1.65
C ALA A 82 -17.91 12.75 -1.72
N VAL A 83 -17.92 12.02 -0.61
CA VAL A 83 -18.36 10.62 -0.52
C VAL A 83 -19.75 10.53 0.08
N GLU A 84 -20.61 9.68 -0.46
CA GLU A 84 -21.96 9.46 0.05
C GLU A 84 -21.93 8.87 1.47
N LYS A 85 -22.83 9.38 2.33
CA LYS A 85 -22.84 9.05 3.76
C LYS A 85 -23.11 7.57 4.03
N ASP A 86 -23.86 6.91 3.16
CA ASP A 86 -24.20 5.48 3.24
C ASP A 86 -22.98 4.56 3.05
N LYS A 87 -21.89 5.07 2.47
CA LYS A 87 -20.62 4.34 2.34
C LYS A 87 -19.80 4.31 3.63
N PHE A 88 -20.19 5.09 4.65
CA PHE A 88 -19.50 5.15 5.93
C PHE A 88 -20.11 4.16 6.91
N THR A 89 -19.31 3.22 7.41
CA THR A 89 -19.75 2.25 8.42
C THR A 89 -18.85 2.31 9.65
N PRO A 90 -19.40 2.43 10.88
CA PRO A 90 -18.61 2.34 12.09
C PRO A 90 -18.12 0.90 12.30
N VAL A 91 -16.87 0.74 12.71
CA VAL A 91 -16.28 -0.56 13.06
C VAL A 91 -15.45 -0.48 14.34
N PRO A 92 -15.31 -1.59 15.09
CA PRO A 92 -14.44 -1.67 16.26
C PRO A 92 -12.97 -1.73 15.82
N SER A 93 -12.45 -0.61 15.35
CA SER A 93 -11.04 -0.43 14.94
C SER A 93 -10.53 0.90 15.47
N ASP A 94 -9.22 0.99 15.71
CA ASP A 94 -8.53 2.24 16.01
C ASP A 94 -8.29 3.11 14.77
N ARG A 95 -8.43 2.53 13.57
CA ARG A 95 -8.09 3.14 12.29
C ARG A 95 -9.29 3.27 11.36
N THR A 96 -9.15 4.17 10.40
CA THR A 96 -10.09 4.25 9.27
C THR A 96 -9.55 3.42 8.12
N TRP A 97 -10.40 2.55 7.58
CA TRP A 97 -10.11 1.71 6.43
C TRP A 97 -10.91 2.20 5.24
N VAL A 98 -10.25 2.36 4.10
CA VAL A 98 -10.89 2.77 2.86
C VAL A 98 -10.81 1.62 1.88
N CYS A 99 -11.96 1.25 1.33
CA CYS A 99 -12.12 0.19 0.36
C CYS A 99 -12.43 0.86 -0.96
N TYR A 100 -11.44 0.98 -1.84
CA TYR A 100 -11.64 1.58 -3.15
C TYR A 100 -10.93 0.77 -4.21
N GLN A 101 -11.58 0.65 -5.37
CA GLN A 101 -10.91 0.11 -6.53
C GLN A 101 -10.13 1.26 -7.17
N ASN A 102 -8.86 1.05 -7.48
CA ASN A 102 -7.99 2.11 -7.99
C ASN A 102 -7.71 1.97 -9.51
N PRO A 103 -8.69 2.16 -10.40
CA PRO A 103 -8.39 2.31 -11.81
C PRO A 103 -7.75 3.70 -12.01
N ASN A 104 -6.42 3.75 -12.11
CA ASN A 104 -5.63 4.93 -12.52
C ASN A 104 -5.29 5.99 -11.44
N GLY A 105 -5.21 5.63 -10.16
CA GLY A 105 -4.72 6.53 -9.11
C GLY A 105 -5.70 7.61 -8.64
N ARG A 106 -6.98 7.55 -9.02
CA ARG A 106 -7.99 8.55 -8.66
C ARG A 106 -8.77 8.08 -7.43
N ILE A 107 -9.18 9.01 -6.57
CA ILE A 107 -10.09 8.74 -5.44
C ILE A 107 -11.35 9.58 -5.64
N SER A 108 -12.51 8.94 -5.76
CA SER A 108 -13.80 9.60 -5.99
C SER A 108 -14.94 8.84 -5.31
N ASN A 109 -16.14 9.39 -5.29
CA ASN A 109 -17.27 8.67 -4.70
C ASN A 109 -17.52 7.33 -5.41
N GLU A 110 -17.39 7.29 -6.73
CA GLU A 110 -17.78 6.16 -7.56
C GLU A 110 -16.89 4.93 -7.35
N ASN A 111 -15.61 5.16 -7.02
CA ASN A 111 -14.65 4.09 -6.83
C ASN A 111 -14.46 3.67 -5.38
N ILE A 112 -14.88 4.51 -4.43
CA ILE A 112 -15.00 4.15 -3.02
C ILE A 112 -16.22 3.25 -2.85
N ARG A 113 -15.98 2.03 -2.34
CA ARG A 113 -17.03 1.08 -1.99
C ARG A 113 -17.48 1.29 -0.56
N CYS A 114 -16.53 1.38 0.37
CA CYS A 114 -16.80 1.64 1.78
C CYS A 114 -15.69 2.46 2.44
N ILE A 115 -16.05 3.13 3.52
CA ILE A 115 -15.16 3.76 4.48
C ILE A 115 -15.55 3.21 5.85
N LEU A 116 -14.71 2.35 6.42
CA LEU A 116 -14.90 1.80 7.75
C LEU A 116 -14.18 2.71 8.74
N TYR A 117 -14.91 3.38 9.63
CA TYR A 117 -14.32 4.36 10.55
C TYR A 117 -14.40 3.87 12.01
N PRO A 118 -13.48 4.34 12.88
CA PRO A 118 -13.50 3.98 14.29
C PRO A 118 -14.84 4.29 14.95
N GLN A 119 -15.50 3.26 15.45
CA GLN A 119 -16.59 3.42 16.38
C GLN A 119 -15.97 3.94 17.68
N LYS A 120 -16.11 5.24 17.97
CA LYS A 120 -15.70 5.79 19.26
C LYS A 120 -16.41 4.98 20.34
N SER A 121 -15.65 4.20 21.08
CA SER A 121 -16.13 3.47 22.25
C SER A 121 -16.55 4.52 23.29
N GLY A 122 -17.84 4.88 23.27
CA GLY A 122 -18.35 6.06 23.96
C GLY A 122 -19.82 6.30 23.68
N THR A 123 -20.61 5.24 23.55
CA THR A 123 -22.08 5.35 23.56
C THR A 123 -22.68 4.10 24.22
N THR A 124 -22.47 4.02 25.53
CA THR A 124 -23.38 3.40 26.50
C THR A 124 -23.26 4.19 27.78
#